data_AF-A0A2K6CEI7-F1
#
_entry.id   AF-A0A2K6CEI7-F1
#
_cell.length_a   1.000
_cell.length_b   1.000
_cell.length_c   1.000
_cell.angle_alpha   90.00
_cell.angle_beta   90.00
_cell.angle_gamma   90.00
#
_symmetry.space_group_name_H-M   'P 1'
#
loop_
_entity.id
_entity.type
_entity.pdbx_description
1 polymer ?
#
loop_
_entity_poly.entity_id
_entity_poly.type
_entity_poly.pdbx_seq_one_letter_code
_entity_poly.pdbx_strand_id
1 'polypeptide(L)'
;LRLPTVFCQMRLVPMVLAPHLTRAYAKDVKFGADAQALMLQGVDLLADAVAVTMGPKGRTVITEQSWGSSKVTKDGVTVAKPIDLKDKYKNTGGKLVQDVANNTNEEAGDGTTTATVLACSMAKEGFEKISKGATPVEITRGCENCFIGGCWYGLSVSYSRSCSQRNS
;
A
#
# COMPACT_ATOMS: atom_id res chain seq x y z
N LEU A 1 20.12 27.41 77.63
CA LEU A 1 20.24 28.30 76.45
C LEU A 1 21.29 27.75 75.49
N ARG A 2 20.84 27.14 74.38
CA ARG A 2 21.42 27.14 73.00
C ARG A 2 21.03 25.85 72.25
N LEU A 3 20.48 26.05 71.05
CA LEU A 3 19.81 25.11 70.17
C LEU A 3 20.74 24.01 69.59
N PRO A 4 20.23 22.82 69.23
CA PRO A 4 20.90 21.95 68.27
C PRO A 4 20.74 22.52 66.86
N THR A 5 21.89 22.83 66.25
CA THR A 5 22.04 23.21 64.84
C THR A 5 21.62 22.05 63.94
N VAL A 6 20.56 22.26 63.17
CA VAL A 6 20.14 21.40 62.06
C VAL A 6 21.18 21.52 60.96
N PHE A 7 22.16 20.62 60.93
CA PHE A 7 23.16 20.62 59.87
C PHE A 7 22.59 19.88 58.66
N CYS A 8 22.40 20.67 57.61
CA CYS A 8 22.00 20.35 56.25
C CYS A 8 22.79 19.14 55.71
N GLN A 9 22.12 18.01 55.52
CA GLN A 9 22.66 16.89 54.77
C GLN A 9 22.31 17.10 53.28
N MET A 10 23.11 17.92 52.59
CA MET A 10 23.05 18.00 51.13
C MET A 10 23.56 16.68 50.55
N ARG A 11 22.64 15.81 50.13
CA ARG A 11 22.97 14.74 49.19
C ARG A 11 23.33 15.41 47.86
N LEU A 12 24.61 15.31 47.47
CA LEU A 12 25.04 15.52 46.10
C LEU A 12 24.38 14.43 45.24
N VAL A 13 23.26 14.76 44.60
CA VAL A 13 22.78 14.00 43.46
C VAL A 13 23.71 14.33 42.29
N PRO A 14 24.45 13.36 41.73
CA PRO A 14 25.13 13.60 40.46
C PRO A 14 24.03 13.87 39.43
N MET A 15 24.03 15.07 38.85
CA MET A 15 23.31 15.36 37.61
C MET A 15 23.91 14.49 36.52
N VAL A 16 23.44 13.25 36.41
CA VAL A 16 23.57 12.47 35.19
C VAL A 16 22.64 13.15 34.19
N LEU A 17 23.26 14.09 33.47
CA LEU A 17 22.76 14.75 32.28
C LEU A 17 22.09 13.68 31.41
N ALA A 18 20.76 13.66 31.38
CA ALA A 18 20.03 12.72 30.53
C ALA A 18 20.30 13.08 29.06
N PRO A 19 20.95 12.23 28.24
CA PRO A 19 21.03 12.47 26.80
C PRO A 19 19.80 11.86 26.09
N HIS A 20 18.62 11.82 26.73
CA HIS A 20 17.45 11.13 26.18
C HIS A 20 16.54 12.02 25.30
N LEU A 21 16.95 13.26 25.04
CA LEU A 21 16.25 14.18 24.14
C LEU A 21 17.05 14.45 22.86
N THR A 22 17.75 13.45 22.34
CA THR A 22 18.20 13.46 20.94
C THR A 22 17.02 13.12 20.03
N ARG A 23 16.23 14.17 19.73
CA ARG A 23 15.43 14.33 18.51
C ARG A 23 14.86 13.03 17.92
N ALA A 24 13.75 12.56 18.49
CA ALA A 24 12.93 11.54 17.84
C ALA A 24 12.58 11.99 16.41
N TYR A 25 12.67 11.06 15.46
CA TYR A 25 12.57 11.22 14.00
C TYR A 25 13.87 11.57 13.26
N ALA A 26 14.94 10.81 13.53
CA ALA A 26 15.85 10.48 12.43
C ALA A 26 15.05 9.70 11.36
N LYS A 27 15.04 10.19 10.12
CA LYS A 27 14.38 9.54 8.99
C LYS A 27 15.42 8.74 8.22
N ASP A 28 15.21 7.43 8.11
CA ASP A 28 15.98 6.60 7.19
C ASP A 28 15.53 6.88 5.76
N VAL A 29 16.48 7.20 4.88
CA VAL A 29 16.22 7.48 3.47
C VAL A 29 16.96 6.45 2.63
N LYS A 30 16.21 5.73 1.80
CA LYS A 30 16.74 4.81 0.79
C LYS A 30 16.48 5.40 -0.59
N PHE A 31 17.42 5.17 -1.51
CA PHE A 31 17.38 5.73 -2.86
C PHE A 31 17.51 4.62 -3.90
N GLY A 32 17.07 4.93 -5.12
CA GLY A 32 17.31 4.10 -6.30
C GLY A 32 16.60 2.74 -6.25
N ALA A 33 17.24 1.76 -6.90
CA ALA A 33 16.69 0.42 -7.13
C ALA A 33 16.41 -0.35 -5.83
N ASP A 34 17.21 -0.15 -4.78
CA ASP A 34 17.03 -0.86 -3.50
C ASP A 34 15.71 -0.48 -2.82
N ALA A 35 15.33 0.80 -2.88
CA ALA A 35 14.04 1.26 -2.36
C ALA A 35 12.88 0.71 -3.19
N GLN A 36 13.02 0.69 -4.52
CA GLN A 36 12.00 0.18 -5.43
C GLN A 36 11.77 -1.33 -5.26
N ALA A 37 12.84 -2.11 -5.10
CA ALA A 37 12.76 -3.55 -4.86
C ALA A 37 12.03 -3.86 -3.54
N LEU A 38 12.28 -3.09 -2.48
CA LEU A 38 11.56 -3.24 -1.21
C LEU A 38 10.08 -2.88 -1.36
N MET A 39 9.76 -1.79 -2.05
CA MET A 39 8.37 -1.41 -2.30
C MET A 39 7.64 -2.48 -3.12
N LEU A 40 8.26 -3.00 -4.18
CA LEU A 40 7.70 -4.04 -5.03
C LEU A 40 7.41 -5.33 -4.25
N GLN A 41 8.30 -5.74 -3.34
CA GLN A 41 8.01 -6.87 -2.44
C GLN A 41 6.77 -6.63 -1.57
N GLY A 42 6.51 -5.40 -1.14
CA GLY A 42 5.30 -5.08 -0.38
C GLY A 42 4.03 -5.13 -1.24
N VAL A 43 4.11 -4.65 -2.48
CA VAL A 43 3.04 -4.70 -3.49
C VAL A 43 2.70 -6.17 -3.82
N ASP A 44 3.70 -6.98 -4.13
CA ASP A 44 3.53 -8.40 -4.50
C ASP A 44 2.84 -9.19 -3.37
N LEU A 45 3.28 -9.00 -2.12
CA LEU A 45 2.69 -9.69 -0.96
C LEU A 45 1.20 -9.39 -0.78
N LEU A 46 0.78 -8.13 -0.98
CA LEU A 46 -0.63 -7.77 -0.91
C LEU A 46 -1.41 -8.29 -2.12
N ALA A 47 -0.84 -8.19 -3.31
CA ALA A 47 -1.47 -8.65 -4.53
C ALA A 47 -1.73 -10.16 -4.47
N ASP A 48 -0.76 -10.95 -4.02
CA ASP A 48 -0.90 -12.40 -3.84
C ASP A 48 -2.00 -12.74 -2.82
N ALA A 49 -2.08 -12.00 -1.71
CA ALA A 49 -3.11 -12.18 -0.69
C ALA A 49 -4.53 -11.87 -1.20
N VAL A 50 -4.67 -10.93 -2.11
CA VAL A 50 -5.98 -10.55 -2.70
C VAL A 50 -6.31 -11.43 -3.91
N ALA A 51 -5.31 -11.88 -4.67
CA ALA A 51 -5.51 -12.69 -5.86
C ALA A 51 -6.20 -14.04 -5.57
N VAL A 52 -5.99 -14.63 -4.39
CA VAL A 52 -6.61 -15.92 -4.02
C VAL A 52 -8.14 -15.84 -3.91
N THR A 53 -8.70 -14.64 -3.69
CA THR A 53 -10.15 -14.44 -3.61
C THR A 53 -10.80 -14.21 -4.97
N MET A 54 -10.00 -14.18 -6.05
CA MET A 54 -10.50 -13.84 -7.39
C MET A 54 -11.39 -14.95 -7.98
N GLY A 55 -12.54 -14.53 -8.53
CA GLY A 55 -13.43 -15.36 -9.34
C GLY A 55 -14.36 -16.29 -8.57
N PRO A 56 -15.25 -17.03 -9.26
CA PRO A 56 -16.26 -17.89 -8.64
C PRO A 56 -15.66 -19.11 -7.90
N LYS A 57 -14.42 -19.50 -8.26
CA LYS A 57 -13.64 -20.54 -7.58
C LYS A 57 -12.62 -19.97 -6.58
N GLY A 58 -12.73 -18.68 -6.24
CA GLY A 58 -11.88 -18.01 -5.26
C GLY A 58 -11.94 -18.69 -3.90
N ARG A 59 -10.78 -18.76 -3.24
CA ARG A 59 -10.63 -19.34 -1.90
C ARG A 59 -10.94 -18.27 -0.85
N THR A 60 -11.36 -18.73 0.33
CA THR A 60 -11.57 -17.84 1.47
C THR A 60 -10.25 -17.53 2.15
N VAL A 61 -10.06 -16.26 2.53
CA VAL A 61 -8.94 -15.82 3.36
C VAL A 61 -9.45 -15.66 4.79
N ILE A 62 -8.61 -16.05 5.74
CA ILE A 62 -8.88 -15.89 7.17
C ILE A 62 -7.99 -14.76 7.68
N THR A 63 -8.61 -13.75 8.29
CA THR A 63 -7.91 -12.63 8.90
C THR A 63 -8.12 -12.64 10.41
N GLU A 64 -7.04 -12.50 11.16
CA GLU A 64 -7.07 -12.25 12.59
C GLU A 64 -7.67 -10.86 12.88
N GLN A 65 -8.49 -10.78 13.92
CA GLN A 65 -9.00 -9.52 14.46
C GLN A 65 -8.48 -9.36 15.89
N SER A 66 -8.19 -8.12 16.31
CA SER A 66 -7.63 -7.85 17.64
C SER A 66 -8.55 -8.24 18.80
N TRP A 67 -9.83 -8.45 18.54
CA TRP A 67 -10.83 -8.90 19.50
C TRP A 67 -11.91 -9.70 18.76
N GLY A 68 -12.41 -10.75 19.40
CA GLY A 68 -13.45 -11.61 18.83
C GLY A 68 -12.91 -12.80 18.03
N SER A 69 -13.75 -13.31 17.12
CA SER A 69 -13.42 -14.46 16.27
C SER A 69 -12.73 -14.01 14.97
N SER A 70 -11.86 -14.85 14.41
CA SER A 70 -11.23 -14.57 13.12
C SER A 70 -12.27 -14.38 12.02
N LYS A 71 -12.06 -13.39 11.14
CA LYS A 71 -12.96 -13.09 10.03
C LYS A 71 -12.59 -13.93 8.82
N VAL A 72 -13.55 -14.70 8.31
CA VAL A 72 -13.42 -15.44 7.05
C VAL A 72 -14.10 -14.61 5.95
N THR A 73 -13.39 -14.23 4.91
CA THR A 73 -13.93 -13.39 3.82
C THR A 73 -13.45 -13.86 2.45
N LYS A 74 -14.23 -13.49 1.43
CA LYS A 74 -13.87 -13.59 0.00
C LYS A 74 -13.71 -12.21 -0.64
N ASP A 75 -13.81 -11.14 0.14
CA ASP A 75 -13.81 -9.78 -0.38
C ASP A 75 -12.39 -9.22 -0.36
N GLY A 76 -11.81 -8.95 -1.53
CA GLY A 76 -10.42 -8.48 -1.66
C GLY A 76 -10.13 -7.21 -0.85
N VAL A 77 -11.09 -6.27 -0.78
CA VAL A 77 -10.96 -5.03 0.00
C VAL A 77 -10.87 -5.31 1.50
N THR A 78 -11.69 -6.24 1.98
CA THR A 78 -11.69 -6.63 3.41
C THR A 78 -10.42 -7.37 3.78
N VAL A 79 -9.83 -8.12 2.83
CA VAL A 79 -8.52 -8.78 3.00
C VAL A 79 -7.38 -7.77 3.02
N ALA A 80 -7.42 -6.76 2.14
CA ALA A 80 -6.33 -5.79 2.03
C ALA A 80 -6.23 -4.86 3.25
N LYS A 81 -7.36 -4.42 3.82
CA LYS A 81 -7.44 -3.45 4.94
C LYS A 81 -6.56 -3.76 6.18
N PRO A 82 -6.63 -4.97 6.77
CA PRO A 82 -5.90 -5.31 8.00
C PRO A 82 -4.43 -5.66 7.79
N ILE A 83 -3.94 -5.72 6.55
CA ILE A 83 -2.55 -6.12 6.29
C ILE A 83 -1.64 -4.92 6.42
N ASP A 84 -0.81 -4.92 7.46
CA ASP A 84 0.28 -3.97 7.67
C ASP A 84 1.62 -4.73 7.75
N LEU A 85 2.62 -4.21 7.04
CA LEU A 85 3.96 -4.82 6.98
C LEU A 85 4.91 -4.18 8.00
N LYS A 86 5.77 -5.00 8.63
CA LYS A 86 6.74 -4.52 9.64
C LYS A 86 7.77 -3.55 9.06
N ASP A 87 8.19 -3.76 7.82
CA ASP A 87 9.13 -2.88 7.13
C ASP A 87 8.39 -1.68 6.54
N LYS A 88 8.86 -0.47 6.85
CA LYS A 88 8.22 0.78 6.42
C LYS A 88 8.16 0.94 4.90
N TYR A 89 9.20 0.55 4.16
CA TYR A 89 9.25 0.69 2.70
C TYR A 89 8.31 -0.30 2.02
N LYS A 90 8.28 -1.54 2.52
CA LYS A 90 7.31 -2.54 2.05
C LYS A 90 5.88 -2.08 2.36
N ASN A 91 5.66 -1.54 3.56
CA ASN A 91 4.35 -1.04 3.97
C ASN A 91 3.89 0.13 3.09
N THR A 92 4.78 1.06 2.74
CA THR A 92 4.46 2.14 1.80
C THR A 92 4.00 1.59 0.45
N GLY A 93 4.72 0.61 -0.11
CA GLY A 93 4.31 -0.04 -1.37
C GLY A 93 2.94 -0.72 -1.24
N GLY A 94 2.71 -1.42 -0.13
CA GLY A 94 1.43 -2.06 0.13
C GLY A 94 0.26 -1.08 0.30
N LYS A 95 0.47 0.03 1.01
CA LYS A 95 -0.55 1.07 1.21
C LYS A 95 -1.03 1.66 -0.12
N LEU A 96 -0.16 1.82 -1.11
CA LEU A 96 -0.56 2.27 -2.45
C LEU A 96 -1.56 1.31 -3.11
N VAL A 97 -1.36 -0.01 -2.98
CA VAL A 97 -2.29 -1.01 -3.53
C VAL A 97 -3.60 -1.01 -2.76
N GLN A 98 -3.55 -0.81 -1.44
CA GLN A 98 -4.72 -0.67 -0.59
C GLN A 98 -5.57 0.55 -1.00
N ASP A 99 -4.93 1.67 -1.33
CA ASP A 99 -5.60 2.88 -1.82
C ASP A 99 -6.28 2.65 -3.17
N VAL A 100 -5.61 1.96 -4.10
CA VAL A 100 -6.22 1.56 -5.38
C VAL A 100 -7.46 0.69 -5.15
N ALA A 101 -7.37 -0.31 -4.27
CA ALA A 101 -8.49 -1.19 -3.96
C ALA A 101 -9.68 -0.43 -3.34
N ASN A 102 -9.41 0.52 -2.45
CA ASN A 102 -10.43 1.34 -1.80
C ASN A 102 -11.12 2.26 -2.81
N ASN A 103 -10.35 2.97 -3.66
CA ASN A 103 -10.90 3.85 -4.68
C ASN A 103 -11.80 3.11 -5.67
N THR A 104 -11.36 1.94 -6.16
CA THR A 104 -12.19 1.11 -7.06
C THR A 104 -13.47 0.63 -6.38
N ASN A 105 -13.41 0.32 -5.08
CA ASN A 105 -14.59 -0.08 -4.32
C ASN A 105 -15.58 1.08 -4.14
N GLU A 106 -15.10 2.30 -3.97
CA GLU A 106 -15.95 3.49 -3.82
C GLU A 106 -16.61 3.89 -5.14
N GLU A 107 -15.93 3.74 -6.27
CA GLU A 107 -16.45 4.12 -7.59
C GLU A 107 -17.36 3.05 -8.22
N ALA A 108 -16.91 1.80 -8.26
CA ALA A 108 -17.60 0.72 -8.99
C ALA A 108 -18.24 -0.33 -8.06
N GLY A 109 -17.69 -0.55 -6.86
CA GLY A 109 -18.14 -1.59 -5.93
C GLY A 109 -17.81 -3.02 -6.36
N ASP A 110 -17.27 -3.23 -7.55
CA ASP A 110 -16.71 -4.49 -8.04
C ASP A 110 -15.28 -4.28 -8.60
N GLY A 111 -14.64 -5.33 -9.11
CA GLY A 111 -13.36 -5.18 -9.81
C GLY A 111 -12.16 -4.85 -8.92
N THR A 112 -12.34 -4.74 -7.61
CA THR A 112 -11.29 -4.40 -6.63
C THR A 112 -10.11 -5.36 -6.69
N THR A 113 -10.38 -6.67 -6.84
CA THR A 113 -9.36 -7.71 -6.99
C THR A 113 -8.65 -7.64 -8.35
N THR A 114 -9.37 -7.25 -9.40
CA THR A 114 -8.79 -7.07 -10.73
C THR A 114 -7.88 -5.85 -10.77
N ALA A 115 -8.32 -4.75 -10.16
CA ALA A 115 -7.56 -3.50 -10.07
C ALA A 115 -6.25 -3.68 -9.30
N THR A 116 -6.25 -4.42 -8.20
CA THR A 116 -5.02 -4.68 -7.41
C THR A 116 -4.01 -5.53 -8.18
N VAL A 117 -4.46 -6.59 -8.86
CA VAL A 117 -3.57 -7.46 -9.66
C VAL A 117 -3.03 -6.71 -10.88
N LEU A 118 -3.85 -5.87 -11.51
CA LEU A 118 -3.43 -5.01 -12.61
C LEU A 118 -2.38 -3.99 -12.15
N ALA A 119 -2.62 -3.30 -11.03
CA ALA A 119 -1.69 -2.35 -10.46
C ALA A 119 -0.34 -2.99 -10.10
N CYS A 120 -0.36 -4.20 -9.55
CA CYS A 120 0.83 -4.99 -9.27
C CYS A 120 1.64 -5.31 -10.53
N SER A 121 0.94 -5.75 -11.58
CA SER A 121 1.56 -6.09 -12.87
C SER A 121 2.20 -4.86 -13.53
N MET A 122 1.47 -3.74 -13.52
CA MET A 122 1.97 -2.46 -14.04
C MET A 122 3.19 -1.95 -13.27
N ALA A 123 3.17 -2.04 -11.93
CA ALA A 123 4.30 -1.65 -11.10
C ALA A 123 5.54 -2.48 -11.43
N LYS A 124 5.37 -3.81 -11.53
CA LYS A 124 6.46 -4.74 -11.85
C LYS A 124 7.09 -4.48 -13.20
N GLU A 125 6.27 -4.35 -14.25
CA GLU A 125 6.78 -4.02 -15.59
C GLU A 125 7.41 -2.63 -15.63
N GLY A 126 6.79 -1.65 -14.96
CA GLY A 126 7.31 -0.28 -14.87
C GLY A 126 8.72 -0.22 -14.27
N PHE A 127 8.95 -0.90 -13.14
CA PHE A 127 10.27 -0.95 -12.51
C PHE A 127 11.32 -1.68 -13.37
N GLU A 128 10.93 -2.71 -14.11
CA GLU A 128 11.85 -3.38 -15.05
C GLU A 128 12.26 -2.44 -16.21
N LYS A 129 11.34 -1.63 -16.72
CA LYS A 129 11.63 -0.64 -17.77
C LYS A 129 12.51 0.50 -17.26
N ILE A 130 12.26 0.98 -16.05
CA ILE A 130 13.11 2.00 -15.40
C ILE A 130 14.55 1.47 -15.22
N SER A 131 14.69 0.20 -14.84
CA SER A 131 15.99 -0.45 -14.71
C SER A 131 16.75 -0.54 -16.04
N LYS A 132 16.04 -0.56 -17.18
CA LYS A 132 16.61 -0.51 -18.54
C LYS A 132 16.96 0.91 -19.01
N GLY A 133 16.80 1.92 -18.15
CA GLY A 133 17.15 3.32 -18.46
C GLY A 133 16.02 4.14 -19.06
N ALA A 134 14.77 3.63 -19.07
CA ALA A 134 13.62 4.41 -19.48
C ALA A 134 13.24 5.46 -18.42
N THR A 135 12.73 6.61 -18.86
CA THR A 135 12.34 7.68 -17.94
C THR A 135 10.95 7.39 -17.35
N PRO A 136 10.77 7.48 -16.01
CA PRO A 136 9.49 7.12 -15.38
C PRO A 136 8.35 8.06 -15.81
N VAL A 137 8.66 9.33 -16.07
CA VAL A 137 7.65 10.33 -16.47
C VAL A 137 7.08 10.01 -17.86
N GLU A 138 7.91 9.60 -18.82
CA GLU A 138 7.44 9.22 -20.15
C GLU A 138 6.63 7.92 -20.12
N ILE A 139 7.03 6.95 -19.28
CA ILE A 139 6.27 5.70 -19.09
C ILE A 139 4.87 6.02 -18.58
N THR A 140 4.75 6.83 -17.52
CA THR A 140 3.43 7.18 -16.94
C THR A 140 2.56 7.91 -17.96
N ARG A 141 3.11 8.89 -18.70
CA ARG A 141 2.36 9.60 -19.76
C ARG A 141 1.94 8.68 -20.90
N GLY A 142 2.81 7.73 -21.27
CA GLY A 142 2.50 6.71 -22.27
C GLY A 142 1.35 5.79 -21.81
N CYS A 143 1.37 5.37 -20.54
CA CYS A 143 0.30 4.57 -19.94
C CYS A 143 -1.03 5.34 -19.92
N GLU A 144 -1.05 6.58 -19.43
CA GLU A 144 -2.26 7.43 -19.40
C GLU A 144 -2.88 7.59 -20.79
N ASN A 145 -2.06 7.91 -21.80
CA ASN A 145 -2.52 8.02 -23.18
C ASN A 145 -3.07 6.68 -23.71
N CYS A 146 -2.45 5.55 -23.36
CA CYS A 146 -2.92 4.22 -23.73
C CYS A 146 -4.28 3.91 -23.09
N PHE A 147 -4.47 4.22 -21.81
CA PHE A 147 -5.75 4.01 -21.12
C PHE A 147 -6.85 4.90 -21.70
N ILE A 148 -6.57 6.17 -21.99
CA ILE A 148 -7.53 7.07 -22.62
C ILE A 148 -7.89 6.58 -24.02
N GLY A 149 -6.89 6.22 -24.83
CA GLY A 149 -7.10 5.70 -26.18
C GLY A 149 -7.86 4.37 -26.19
N GLY A 150 -7.52 3.45 -25.29
CA GLY A 150 -8.21 2.17 -25.11
C GLY A 150 -9.63 2.34 -24.61
N CYS A 151 -9.88 3.28 -23.70
CA CYS A 151 -11.22 3.61 -23.22
C CYS A 151 -12.07 4.21 -24.34
N TRP A 152 -11.50 5.11 -25.16
CA TRP A 152 -12.16 5.64 -26.37
C TRP A 152 -12.50 4.55 -27.39
N TYR A 153 -11.58 3.60 -27.60
CA TYR A 153 -11.81 2.47 -28.50
C TYR A 153 -12.89 1.54 -27.95
N GLY A 154 -12.86 1.22 -26.66
CA GLY A 154 -13.87 0.41 -25.98
C GLY A 154 -15.25 1.04 -25.98
N LEU A 155 -15.34 2.36 -25.79
CA LEU A 155 -16.58 3.12 -25.88
C LEU A 155 -17.13 3.12 -27.31
N SER A 156 -16.27 3.28 -28.31
CA SER A 156 -16.64 3.21 -29.73
C SER A 156 -17.14 1.82 -30.16
N VAL A 157 -16.52 0.75 -29.65
CA VAL A 157 -16.95 -0.63 -29.90
C VAL A 157 -18.25 -0.96 -29.16
N SER A 158 -18.43 -0.47 -27.94
CA SER A 158 -19.67 -0.66 -27.17
C SER A 158 -20.83 0.11 -27.79
N TYR A 159 -20.61 1.32 -28.30
CA TYR A 159 -21.60 2.08 -29.05
C TYR A 159 -22.01 1.35 -30.34
N SER A 160 -21.04 0.82 -31.09
CA SER A 160 -21.29 0.06 -32.32
C SER A 160 -22.10 -1.23 -32.07
N ARG A 161 -21.82 -1.97 -30.99
CA ARG A 161 -22.61 -3.16 -30.61
C ARG A 161 -24.03 -2.81 -30.15
N SER A 162 -24.19 -1.72 -29.40
CA SER A 162 -25.50 -1.25 -28.92
C SER A 162 -26.41 -0.74 -30.06
N CYS A 163 -25.84 -0.27 -31.17
CA CYS A 163 -26.59 0.03 -32.41
C CYS A 163 -26.97 -1.23 -33.19
N SER A 164 -26.11 -2.26 -33.23
CA SER A 164 -26.42 -3.51 -33.92
C SER A 164 -27.55 -4.31 -33.26
N GLN A 165 -27.66 -4.27 -31.93
CA GLN A 165 -28.75 -4.95 -31.18
C GLN A 165 -30.07 -4.18 -31.16
N ARG A 166 -30.10 -2.91 -31.60
CA ARG A 166 -31.33 -2.11 -31.71
C ARG A 166 -32.02 -2.24 -33.08
N ASN A 167 -31.37 -2.88 -34.04
CA ASN A 167 -31.87 -3.12 -35.40
C ASN A 167 -32.23 -4.60 -35.66
N SER A 168 -32.52 -5.38 -34.62
CA SER A 168 -33.06 -6.74 -34.67
C SER A 168 -34.23 -6.87 -33.70
#